data_AF-A0A523PWT5-F1
#
_entry.id   AF-A0A523PWT5-F1
#
_cell.length_a   1.000
_cell.length_b   1.000
_cell.length_c   1.000
_cell.angle_alpha   90.00
_cell.angle_beta   90.00
_cell.angle_gamma   90.00
#
_symmetry.space_group_name_H-M   'P 1'
#
loop_
_entity.id
_entity.type
_entity.pdbx_description
1 polymer ?
#
loop_
_entity_poly.entity_id
_entity_poly.type
_entity_poly.pdbx_seq_one_letter_code
_entity_poly.pdbx_strand_id
1 'polypeptide(L)'
;MSVLDSKIPEGPLKDKWTNHKNKINVINPSNKRLIDVIVVGTGLAGGAAAASLAELGYNVKSFCYQDSPRRAHSIAAQGGINAAKNYQGDGDSTYRLFYDTINPYTVGDYLASDIRTGAIPTNTPEFDEAEKAVTDQINHFINNKGTKPVDYFHRRLGKVMWDKVGMSRNPEGLKQAIEEIRQIRKDFWENVRVPGTADSMNPELEKAGRVADFLELGELFARDALAREESCGGHFREDHATEDGEAARDDANFAHVSAWEYKGDPSEAVLHIEPLVYENIELKARSYK
;
A
#
# COMPACT_ATOMS: atom_id res chain seq x y z
N MET A 1 26.53 6.91 -35.88
CA MET A 1 26.35 6.46 -34.48
C MET A 1 27.39 5.40 -34.18
N SER A 2 28.19 5.56 -33.13
CA SER A 2 29.07 4.48 -32.66
C SER A 2 28.20 3.37 -32.06
N VAL A 3 28.37 2.13 -32.51
CA VAL A 3 27.72 0.97 -31.90
C VAL A 3 28.31 0.79 -30.50
N LEU A 4 27.49 0.94 -29.46
CA LEU A 4 27.93 0.73 -28.09
C LEU A 4 28.18 -0.77 -27.86
N ASP A 5 29.34 -1.11 -27.31
CA ASP A 5 29.62 -2.46 -26.86
C ASP A 5 28.89 -2.71 -25.54
N SER A 6 27.81 -3.48 -25.63
CA SER A 6 26.95 -3.84 -24.49
C SER A 6 27.60 -4.81 -23.50
N LYS A 7 28.77 -5.41 -23.82
CA LYS A 7 29.49 -6.40 -22.99
C LYS A 7 28.58 -7.50 -22.42
N ILE A 8 27.57 -7.91 -23.18
CA ILE A 8 26.63 -8.96 -22.75
C ILE A 8 27.42 -10.26 -22.56
N PRO A 9 27.28 -10.96 -21.42
CA PRO A 9 27.99 -12.21 -21.21
C PRO A 9 27.64 -13.27 -22.27
N GLU A 10 28.64 -14.05 -22.66
CA GLU A 10 28.50 -15.11 -23.66
C GLU A 10 27.76 -16.34 -23.10
N GLY A 11 27.20 -17.16 -24.00
CA GLY A 11 26.58 -18.45 -23.68
C GLY A 11 25.04 -18.46 -23.67
N PRO A 12 24.43 -19.64 -23.40
CA PRO A 12 22.98 -19.83 -23.42
C PRO A 12 22.26 -18.98 -22.37
N LEU A 13 21.14 -18.34 -22.74
CA LEU A 13 20.42 -17.40 -21.86
C LEU A 13 20.09 -17.98 -20.48
N LYS A 14 19.72 -19.27 -20.42
CA LYS A 14 19.41 -20.00 -19.18
C LYS A 14 20.54 -19.94 -18.15
N ASP A 15 21.79 -20.09 -18.60
CA ASP A 15 22.96 -20.22 -17.73
C ASP A 15 23.85 -18.96 -17.75
N LYS A 16 23.59 -18.04 -18.68
CA LYS A 16 24.40 -16.85 -18.99
C LYS A 16 24.75 -16.05 -17.73
N TRP A 17 23.74 -15.64 -16.97
CA TRP A 17 23.94 -14.79 -15.78
C TRP A 17 24.54 -15.55 -14.59
N THR A 18 24.21 -16.82 -14.44
CA THR A 18 24.83 -17.69 -13.43
C THR A 18 26.32 -17.85 -13.71
N ASN A 19 26.68 -18.15 -14.96
CA ASN A 19 28.07 -18.29 -15.38
C ASN A 19 28.85 -16.97 -15.26
N HIS A 20 28.22 -15.85 -15.58
CA HIS A 20 28.82 -14.53 -15.40
C HIS A 20 29.12 -14.24 -13.92
N LYS A 21 28.13 -14.42 -13.03
CA LYS A 21 28.31 -14.20 -11.58
C LYS A 21 29.40 -15.10 -10.98
N ASN A 22 29.53 -16.33 -11.46
CA ASN A 22 30.55 -17.26 -10.95
C ASN A 22 31.98 -16.90 -11.40
N LYS A 23 32.12 -16.13 -12.49
CA LYS A 23 33.42 -15.80 -13.10
C LYS A 23 33.82 -14.33 -12.93
N ILE A 24 32.88 -13.46 -12.53
CA ILE A 24 33.16 -12.05 -12.37
C ILE A 24 34.14 -11.83 -11.21
N ASN A 25 35.07 -10.89 -11.40
CA ASN A 25 35.98 -10.51 -10.34
C ASN A 25 35.19 -9.88 -9.19
N VAL A 26 35.40 -10.39 -7.98
CA VAL A 26 34.84 -9.79 -6.77
C VAL A 26 35.49 -8.44 -6.50
N ILE A 27 34.66 -7.48 -6.11
CA ILE A 27 35.11 -6.12 -5.80
C ILE A 27 35.49 -6.06 -4.33
N ASN A 28 36.76 -5.74 -4.06
CA ASN A 28 37.20 -5.46 -2.69
C ASN A 28 36.43 -4.24 -2.16
N PRO A 29 35.89 -4.28 -0.91
CA PRO A 29 35.16 -3.16 -0.31
C PRO A 29 35.87 -1.81 -0.42
N SER A 30 37.20 -1.77 -0.26
CA SER A 30 37.99 -0.53 -0.36
C SER A 30 38.00 0.07 -1.77
N ASN A 31 37.74 -0.73 -2.80
CA ASN A 31 37.79 -0.32 -4.20
C ASN A 31 36.43 0.12 -4.75
N LYS A 32 35.33 -0.06 -4.00
CA LYS A 32 33.98 0.26 -4.50
C LYS A 32 33.83 1.72 -4.95
N ARG A 33 34.47 2.64 -4.24
CA ARG A 33 34.46 4.09 -4.57
C ARG A 33 35.16 4.44 -5.88
N LEU A 34 36.00 3.54 -6.40
CA LEU A 34 36.71 3.71 -7.68
C LEU A 34 35.85 3.27 -8.88
N ILE A 35 34.67 2.68 -8.63
CA ILE A 35 33.78 2.19 -9.66
C ILE A 35 32.61 3.15 -9.81
N ASP A 36 32.53 3.73 -11.00
CA ASP A 36 31.40 4.54 -11.42
C ASP A 36 30.25 3.63 -11.88
N VAL A 37 29.10 3.75 -11.23
CA VAL A 37 27.86 3.10 -11.65
C VAL A 37 26.93 4.16 -12.20
N ILE A 38 26.60 4.03 -13.49
CA ILE A 38 25.60 4.88 -14.13
C ILE A 38 24.25 4.17 -14.07
N VAL A 39 23.29 4.79 -13.39
CA VAL A 39 21.89 4.33 -13.37
C VAL A 39 21.08 5.24 -14.27
N VAL A 40 20.40 4.68 -15.26
CA VAL A 40 19.55 5.42 -16.19
C VAL A 40 18.08 5.11 -15.87
N GLY A 41 17.36 6.12 -15.39
CA GLY A 41 15.99 6.05 -14.88
C GLY A 41 15.92 6.17 -13.35
N THR A 42 15.08 7.08 -12.85
CA THR A 42 14.91 7.38 -11.41
C THR A 42 13.55 6.92 -10.84
N GLY A 43 12.85 6.01 -11.52
CA GLY A 43 11.67 5.32 -10.95
C GLY A 43 12.07 4.36 -9.82
N LEU A 44 11.12 3.66 -9.18
CA LEU A 44 11.37 2.82 -7.98
C LEU A 44 12.61 1.94 -8.09
N ALA A 45 12.69 1.12 -9.13
CA ALA A 45 13.80 0.19 -9.29
C ALA A 45 15.14 0.91 -9.52
N GLY A 46 15.16 2.00 -10.29
CA GLY A 46 16.37 2.76 -10.57
C GLY A 46 16.82 3.60 -9.38
N GLY A 47 15.89 4.26 -8.70
CA GLY A 47 16.15 4.99 -7.45
C GLY A 47 16.64 4.07 -6.34
N ALA A 48 15.97 2.93 -6.12
CA ALA A 48 16.39 1.93 -5.14
C ALA A 48 17.77 1.36 -5.48
N ALA A 49 18.01 0.95 -6.74
CA ALA A 49 19.32 0.48 -7.16
C ALA A 49 20.42 1.53 -6.95
N ALA A 50 20.14 2.79 -7.27
CA ALA A 50 21.10 3.87 -7.07
C ALA A 50 21.41 4.09 -5.58
N ALA A 51 20.38 4.11 -4.73
CA ALA A 51 20.53 4.28 -3.28
C ALA A 51 21.30 3.10 -2.66
N SER A 52 20.89 1.85 -2.92
CA SER A 52 21.54 0.66 -2.37
C SER A 52 23.00 0.56 -2.82
N LEU A 53 23.31 0.88 -4.09
CA LEU A 53 24.70 0.89 -4.56
C LEU A 53 25.52 2.02 -3.92
N ALA A 54 24.92 3.19 -3.70
CA ALA A 54 25.60 4.27 -3.00
C ALA A 54 25.88 3.91 -1.53
N GLU A 55 24.92 3.31 -0.82
CA GLU A 55 25.10 2.80 0.55
C GLU A 55 26.20 1.72 0.63
N LEU A 56 26.29 0.86 -0.38
CA LEU A 56 27.37 -0.12 -0.48
C LEU A 56 28.75 0.51 -0.70
N GLY A 57 28.83 1.81 -1.04
CA GLY A 57 30.06 2.58 -1.19
C GLY A 57 30.52 2.80 -2.63
N TYR A 58 29.66 2.59 -3.63
CA TYR A 58 29.97 2.86 -5.04
C TYR A 58 29.82 4.35 -5.39
N ASN A 59 30.49 4.80 -6.45
CA ASN A 59 30.26 6.14 -7.00
C ASN A 59 29.09 6.09 -7.99
N VAL A 60 27.89 6.43 -7.54
CA VAL A 60 26.67 6.28 -8.35
C VAL A 60 26.28 7.60 -9.00
N LYS A 61 26.09 7.59 -10.32
CA LYS A 61 25.55 8.70 -11.12
C LYS A 61 24.18 8.27 -11.63
N SER A 62 23.12 8.85 -11.06
CA SER A 62 21.74 8.56 -11.47
C SER A 62 21.25 9.64 -12.42
N PHE A 63 20.84 9.24 -13.62
CA PHE A 63 20.33 10.13 -14.65
C PHE A 63 18.87 9.80 -14.95
N CYS A 64 18.03 10.81 -15.02
CA CYS A 64 16.71 10.69 -15.61
C CYS A 64 16.59 11.75 -16.70
N TYR A 65 16.11 11.33 -17.86
CA TYR A 65 15.68 12.23 -18.91
C TYR A 65 14.19 11.99 -19.11
N GLN A 66 13.41 13.05 -18.97
CA GLN A 66 12.01 13.07 -19.37
C GLN A 66 11.83 14.22 -20.35
N ASP A 67 11.20 13.93 -21.47
CA ASP A 67 10.84 14.90 -22.52
C ASP A 67 9.71 15.86 -22.08
N SER A 68 9.08 15.56 -20.95
CA SER A 68 7.96 16.28 -20.37
C SER A 68 7.93 16.04 -18.86
N PRO A 69 7.47 16.98 -18.03
CA PRO A 69 7.24 16.71 -16.61
C PRO A 69 6.18 15.61 -16.44
N ARG A 70 6.57 14.44 -15.92
CA ARG A 70 5.62 13.34 -15.63
C ARG A 70 5.59 13.07 -14.13
N ARG A 71 4.39 12.90 -13.57
CA ARG A 71 4.23 12.48 -12.16
C ARG A 71 4.64 11.01 -12.02
N ALA A 72 5.66 10.74 -11.21
CA ALA A 72 6.02 9.38 -10.83
C ALA A 72 5.01 8.85 -9.79
N HIS A 73 4.01 8.11 -10.25
CA HIS A 73 2.96 7.50 -9.40
C HIS A 73 3.47 6.45 -8.40
N SER A 74 4.75 6.12 -8.45
CA SER A 74 5.33 5.08 -7.62
C SER A 74 5.58 5.46 -6.16
N ILE A 75 5.80 6.74 -5.88
CA ILE A 75 5.87 7.31 -4.51
C ILE A 75 4.74 8.34 -4.33
N ALA A 76 4.31 8.99 -5.43
CA ALA A 76 3.23 9.97 -5.41
C ALA A 76 1.84 9.36 -5.69
N ALA A 77 1.63 8.07 -5.39
CA ALA A 77 0.29 7.59 -5.07
C ALA A 77 -0.10 8.26 -3.75
N GLN A 78 -0.57 9.51 -3.82
CA GLN A 78 -1.34 10.10 -2.73
C GLN A 78 -2.54 9.17 -2.52
N GLY A 79 -2.45 8.26 -1.55
CA GLY A 79 -3.42 7.20 -1.30
C GLY A 79 -2.89 5.76 -1.38
N GLY A 80 -1.65 5.53 -1.80
CA GLY A 80 -1.03 4.20 -1.69
C GLY A 80 -0.52 3.98 -0.27
N ILE A 81 -1.00 2.93 0.42
CA ILE A 81 -0.35 2.46 1.64
C ILE A 81 1.05 1.97 1.24
N ASN A 82 2.09 2.73 1.60
CA ASN A 82 3.45 2.22 1.61
C ASN A 82 3.53 1.21 2.76
N ALA A 83 3.67 -0.07 2.45
CA ALA A 83 3.96 -1.08 3.46
C ALA A 83 5.47 -1.13 3.67
N ALA A 84 5.93 -0.97 4.92
CA ALA A 84 7.31 -1.27 5.27
C ALA A 84 7.54 -2.75 5.03
N LYS A 85 8.40 -3.08 4.06
CA LYS A 85 8.74 -4.45 3.71
C LYS A 85 10.23 -4.60 3.91
N ASN A 86 10.60 -5.23 5.03
CA ASN A 86 11.98 -5.54 5.32
C ASN A 86 12.49 -6.68 4.43
N TYR A 87 12.76 -6.37 3.16
CA TYR A 87 13.50 -7.27 2.29
C TYR A 87 14.90 -7.52 2.87
N GLN A 88 15.45 -8.70 2.62
CA GLN A 88 16.71 -9.12 3.23
C GLN A 88 17.83 -8.13 2.88
N GLY A 89 18.30 -7.38 3.88
CA GLY A 89 19.40 -6.42 3.75
C GLY A 89 18.99 -4.96 3.52
N ASP A 90 17.69 -4.65 3.38
CA ASP A 90 17.22 -3.27 3.21
C ASP A 90 17.22 -2.49 4.54
N GLY A 91 17.13 -3.19 5.67
CA GLY A 91 17.01 -2.54 6.99
C GLY A 91 15.77 -1.64 7.07
N ASP A 92 14.76 -1.94 6.26
CA ASP A 92 13.49 -1.24 6.27
C ASP A 92 12.68 -1.69 7.50
N SER A 93 11.91 -0.77 8.07
CA SER A 93 11.10 -1.02 9.25
C SER A 93 9.91 -0.09 9.27
N THR A 94 8.85 -0.52 9.96
CA THR A 94 7.70 0.36 10.21
C THR A 94 8.15 1.66 10.86
N TYR A 95 9.15 1.63 11.75
CA TYR A 95 9.74 2.82 12.34
C TYR A 95 10.36 3.78 11.31
N ARG A 96 11.22 3.29 10.40
CA ARG A 96 11.83 4.13 9.35
C ARG A 96 10.79 4.72 8.41
N LEU A 97 9.82 3.91 7.98
CA LEU A 97 8.70 4.40 7.17
C LEU A 97 8.01 5.58 7.87
N PHE A 98 7.64 5.43 9.15
CA PHE A 98 7.02 6.52 9.92
C PHE A 98 7.95 7.73 10.06
N TYR A 99 9.21 7.53 10.43
CA TYR A 99 10.16 8.61 10.68
C TYR A 99 10.54 9.41 9.42
N ASP A 100 10.72 8.74 8.29
CA ASP A 100 11.20 9.38 7.06
C ASP A 100 10.06 9.94 6.20
N THR A 101 8.87 9.33 6.25
CA THR A 101 7.77 9.67 5.31
C THR A 101 6.56 10.34 5.95
N ILE A 102 6.25 10.07 7.22
CA ILE A 102 5.04 10.59 7.88
C ILE A 102 5.40 11.70 8.87
N ASN A 103 6.41 11.46 9.71
CA ASN A 103 6.82 12.35 10.79
C ASN A 103 7.18 13.77 10.33
N PRO A 104 7.99 13.99 9.27
CA PRO A 104 8.42 15.34 8.89
C PRO A 104 7.24 16.18 8.39
N TYR A 105 6.33 15.59 7.61
CA TYR A 105 5.16 16.28 7.08
C TYR A 105 4.06 16.47 8.13
N THR A 106 3.85 15.51 9.03
CA THR A 106 2.76 15.60 10.01
C THR A 106 3.16 16.44 11.23
N VAL A 107 4.34 16.20 11.79
CA VAL A 107 4.80 16.88 13.02
C VAL A 107 5.42 18.24 12.71
N GLY A 108 6.19 18.34 11.62
CA GLY A 108 6.89 19.57 11.24
C GLY A 108 5.99 20.63 10.59
N ASP A 109 4.89 20.24 9.97
CA ASP A 109 3.97 21.14 9.25
C ASP A 109 2.62 21.25 9.97
N TYR A 110 1.85 20.17 10.05
CA TYR A 110 0.48 20.20 10.59
C TYR A 110 0.42 20.43 12.11
N LEU A 111 1.20 19.68 12.89
CA LEU A 111 1.18 19.77 14.37
C LEU A 111 2.19 20.78 14.94
N ALA A 112 2.95 21.47 14.09
CA ALA A 112 3.98 22.39 14.56
C ALA A 112 3.41 23.60 15.33
N SER A 113 2.18 24.03 14.99
CA SER A 113 1.45 25.04 15.76
C SER A 113 1.00 24.55 17.13
N ASP A 114 0.78 23.23 17.24
CA ASP A 114 0.10 22.60 18.38
C ASP A 114 1.09 22.00 19.39
N ILE A 115 2.40 22.15 19.16
CA ILE A 115 3.45 21.77 20.14
C ILE A 115 3.31 22.47 21.49
N ARG A 116 2.56 23.58 21.55
CA ARG A 116 2.26 24.33 22.77
C ARG A 116 0.95 23.89 23.44
N THR A 117 0.19 23.00 22.80
CA THR A 117 -1.00 22.41 23.42
C THR A 117 -0.55 21.63 24.65
N GLY A 118 -1.06 22.03 25.82
CA GLY A 118 -0.74 21.38 27.08
C GLY A 118 -1.30 19.96 27.15
N ALA A 119 -1.12 19.31 28.30
CA ALA A 119 -1.72 18.00 28.53
C ALA A 119 -3.25 18.05 28.34
N ILE A 120 -3.77 17.20 27.47
CA ILE A 120 -5.21 17.05 27.26
C ILE A 120 -5.77 16.25 28.45
N PRO A 121 -6.83 16.72 29.13
CA PRO A 121 -7.44 15.98 30.22
C PRO A 121 -8.02 14.64 29.74
N THR A 122 -7.89 13.60 30.55
CA THR A 122 -8.43 12.25 30.27
C THR A 122 -9.74 11.98 31.00
N ASN A 123 -10.37 13.00 31.57
CA ASN A 123 -11.62 12.93 32.31
C ASN A 123 -12.77 13.62 31.56
N THR A 124 -12.72 13.59 30.23
CA THR A 124 -13.74 14.16 29.37
C THR A 124 -14.72 13.07 28.92
N PRO A 125 -15.98 13.42 28.58
CA PRO A 125 -16.97 12.45 28.12
C PRO A 125 -16.51 11.63 26.91
N GLU A 126 -15.70 12.23 26.03
CA GLU A 126 -15.16 11.56 24.84
C GLU A 126 -14.17 10.45 25.21
N PHE A 127 -13.39 10.64 26.28
CA PHE A 127 -12.47 9.61 26.78
C PHE A 127 -13.25 8.44 27.37
N ASP A 128 -14.27 8.73 28.20
CA ASP A 128 -15.15 7.73 28.79
C ASP A 128 -15.89 6.92 27.71
N GLU A 129 -16.38 7.58 26.65
CA GLU A 129 -17.04 6.94 25.51
C GLU A 129 -16.09 6.00 24.75
N ALA A 130 -14.88 6.47 24.44
CA ALA A 130 -13.88 5.67 23.73
C ALA A 130 -13.42 4.45 24.55
N GLU A 131 -13.12 4.65 25.84
CA GLU A 131 -12.73 3.56 26.75
C GLU A 131 -13.85 2.52 26.86
N LYS A 132 -15.09 2.97 27.01
CA LYS A 132 -16.26 2.10 27.08
C LYS A 132 -16.44 1.31 25.78
N ALA A 133 -16.33 1.95 24.62
CA ALA A 133 -16.48 1.28 23.32
C ALA A 133 -15.44 0.16 23.14
N VAL A 134 -14.18 0.42 23.47
CA VAL A 134 -13.10 -0.58 23.39
C VAL A 134 -13.32 -1.72 24.39
N THR A 135 -13.73 -1.38 25.61
CA THR A 135 -14.00 -2.36 26.67
C THR A 135 -15.18 -3.26 26.31
N ASP A 136 -16.26 -2.69 25.77
CA ASP A 136 -17.43 -3.43 25.30
C ASP A 136 -17.06 -4.37 24.14
N GLN A 137 -16.23 -3.92 23.20
CA GLN A 137 -15.75 -4.75 22.09
C GLN A 137 -14.87 -5.92 22.58
N ILE A 138 -13.93 -5.66 23.50
CA ILE A 138 -13.11 -6.70 24.12
C ILE A 138 -14.01 -7.72 24.83
N ASN A 139 -14.95 -7.23 25.64
CA ASN A 139 -15.90 -8.05 26.38
C ASN A 139 -16.77 -8.89 25.45
N HIS A 140 -17.21 -8.34 24.31
CA HIS A 140 -17.92 -9.11 23.29
C HIS A 140 -17.07 -10.29 22.82
N PHE A 141 -15.84 -10.06 22.40
CA PHE A 141 -14.99 -11.12 21.84
C PHE A 141 -14.67 -12.24 22.83
N ILE A 142 -14.27 -11.91 24.06
CA ILE A 142 -13.89 -12.92 25.05
C ILE A 142 -15.09 -13.74 25.54
N ASN A 143 -16.30 -13.16 25.51
CA ASN A 143 -17.52 -13.83 25.96
C ASN A 143 -18.32 -14.45 24.82
N ASN A 144 -17.94 -14.20 23.56
CA ASN A 144 -18.67 -14.74 22.42
C ASN A 144 -18.60 -16.27 22.38
N LYS A 145 -19.77 -16.91 22.22
CA LYS A 145 -19.90 -18.38 22.22
C LYS A 145 -19.81 -18.98 20.82
N GLY A 146 -19.07 -18.30 19.95
CA GLY A 146 -18.80 -18.75 18.60
C GLY A 146 -18.07 -20.08 18.53
N THR A 147 -18.06 -20.68 17.34
CA THR A 147 -17.42 -21.99 17.10
C THR A 147 -16.23 -21.90 16.15
N LYS A 148 -16.03 -20.75 15.50
CA LYS A 148 -15.03 -20.58 14.44
C LYS A 148 -13.81 -19.81 14.96
N PRO A 149 -12.58 -20.25 14.66
CA PRO A 149 -11.38 -19.50 15.04
C PRO A 149 -11.27 -18.21 14.22
N VAL A 150 -10.54 -17.21 14.72
CA VAL A 150 -10.32 -15.93 14.02
C VAL A 150 -9.74 -16.13 12.61
N ASP A 151 -8.81 -17.07 12.46
CA ASP A 151 -8.19 -17.44 11.17
C ASP A 151 -9.18 -17.88 10.09
N TYR A 152 -10.30 -18.48 10.50
CA TYR A 152 -11.33 -18.91 9.56
C TYR A 152 -11.87 -17.70 8.77
N PHE A 153 -12.16 -16.61 9.47
CA PHE A 153 -12.70 -15.39 8.87
C PHE A 153 -11.62 -14.63 8.10
N HIS A 154 -10.41 -14.52 8.66
CA HIS A 154 -9.30 -13.87 7.97
C HIS A 154 -9.00 -14.52 6.62
N ARG A 155 -8.99 -15.86 6.54
CA ARG A 155 -8.78 -16.59 5.28
C ARG A 155 -9.93 -16.40 4.29
N ARG A 156 -11.17 -16.36 4.78
CA ARG A 156 -12.35 -16.11 3.94
C ARG A 156 -12.31 -14.72 3.31
N LEU A 157 -12.06 -13.69 4.13
CA LEU A 157 -11.85 -12.32 3.64
C LEU A 157 -10.70 -12.28 2.63
N GLY A 158 -9.54 -12.85 2.99
CA GLY A 158 -8.37 -12.87 2.11
C GLY A 158 -8.64 -13.53 0.76
N LYS A 159 -9.45 -14.61 0.72
CA LYS A 159 -9.87 -15.25 -0.52
C LYS A 159 -10.74 -14.33 -1.39
N VAL A 160 -11.74 -13.67 -0.79
CA VAL A 160 -12.59 -12.72 -1.53
C VAL A 160 -11.77 -11.57 -2.10
N MET A 161 -10.90 -10.97 -1.27
CA MET A 161 -10.02 -9.88 -1.70
C MET A 161 -9.07 -10.31 -2.83
N TRP A 162 -8.47 -11.50 -2.72
CA TRP A 162 -7.57 -12.04 -3.74
C TRP A 162 -8.28 -12.32 -5.06
N ASP A 163 -9.43 -12.99 -5.01
CA ASP A 163 -10.14 -13.46 -6.20
C ASP A 163 -10.86 -12.34 -6.95
N LYS A 164 -11.33 -11.29 -6.25
CA LYS A 164 -12.28 -10.31 -6.80
C LYS A 164 -11.86 -8.85 -6.69
N VAL A 165 -10.91 -8.55 -5.81
CA VAL A 165 -10.51 -7.17 -5.46
C VAL A 165 -8.99 -6.99 -5.60
N GLY A 166 -8.35 -7.90 -6.34
CA GLY A 166 -6.91 -7.99 -6.50
C GLY A 166 -6.37 -7.00 -7.55
N MET A 167 -5.47 -7.53 -8.40
CA MET A 167 -4.75 -6.75 -9.40
C MET A 167 -5.64 -6.28 -10.53
N SER A 168 -6.50 -7.16 -11.05
CA SER A 168 -7.56 -6.82 -11.99
C SER A 168 -8.92 -6.93 -11.33
N ARG A 169 -9.87 -6.11 -11.81
CA ARG A 169 -11.18 -5.94 -11.21
C ARG A 169 -12.22 -5.81 -12.31
N ASN A 170 -13.43 -6.28 -12.05
CA ASN A 170 -14.58 -6.01 -12.91
C ASN A 170 -15.84 -5.75 -12.05
N PRO A 171 -16.86 -5.07 -12.60
CA PRO A 171 -18.03 -4.64 -11.82
C PRO A 171 -18.76 -5.78 -11.12
N GLU A 172 -18.86 -6.94 -11.77
CA GLU A 172 -19.59 -8.09 -11.24
C GLU A 172 -18.85 -8.70 -10.04
N GLY A 173 -17.54 -8.92 -10.18
CA GLY A 173 -16.69 -9.42 -9.09
C GLY A 173 -16.69 -8.47 -7.88
N LEU A 174 -16.64 -7.16 -8.11
CA LEU A 174 -16.67 -6.16 -7.03
C LEU A 174 -18.01 -6.14 -6.29
N LYS A 175 -19.15 -6.21 -7.01
CA LYS A 175 -20.49 -6.31 -6.39
C LYS A 175 -20.62 -7.59 -5.54
N GLN A 176 -20.13 -8.71 -6.06
CA GLN A 176 -20.10 -9.98 -5.32
C GLN A 176 -19.21 -9.89 -4.08
N ALA A 177 -18.05 -9.24 -4.18
CA ALA A 177 -17.12 -9.07 -3.07
C ALA A 177 -17.74 -8.26 -1.93
N ILE A 178 -18.43 -7.16 -2.23
CA ILE A 178 -19.12 -6.33 -1.22
C ILE A 178 -20.11 -7.18 -0.42
N GLU A 179 -20.97 -7.94 -1.10
CA GLU A 179 -21.98 -8.76 -0.43
C GLU A 179 -21.36 -9.92 0.36
N GLU A 180 -20.36 -10.62 -0.20
CA GLU A 180 -19.68 -11.70 0.50
C GLU A 180 -18.92 -11.21 1.73
N ILE A 181 -18.23 -10.06 1.66
CA ILE A 181 -17.52 -9.49 2.81
C ILE A 181 -18.53 -9.09 3.89
N ARG A 182 -19.67 -8.48 3.52
CA ARG A 182 -20.74 -8.16 4.47
C ARG A 182 -21.25 -9.41 5.20
N GLN A 183 -21.47 -10.50 4.47
CA GLN A 183 -21.89 -11.77 5.06
C GLN A 183 -20.81 -12.37 5.97
N ILE A 184 -19.53 -12.29 5.58
CA ILE A 184 -18.40 -12.72 6.42
C ILE A 184 -18.31 -11.86 7.68
N ARG A 185 -18.52 -10.54 7.58
CA ARG A 185 -18.50 -9.60 8.71
C ARG A 185 -19.59 -9.93 9.71
N LYS A 186 -20.82 -10.14 9.25
CA LYS A 186 -21.93 -10.59 10.11
C LYS A 186 -21.61 -11.91 10.81
N ASP A 187 -21.17 -12.92 10.06
CA ASP A 187 -20.82 -14.23 10.61
C ASP A 187 -19.64 -14.16 11.59
N PHE A 188 -18.67 -13.25 11.36
CA PHE A 188 -17.57 -13.03 12.29
C PHE A 188 -18.08 -12.56 13.65
N TRP A 189 -18.90 -11.52 13.70
CA TRP A 189 -19.43 -10.98 14.95
C TRP A 189 -20.32 -11.97 15.69
N GLU A 190 -21.03 -12.85 14.98
CA GLU A 190 -21.87 -13.90 15.56
C GLU A 190 -21.05 -15.11 16.03
N ASN A 191 -20.09 -15.60 15.23
CA ASN A 191 -19.54 -16.95 15.39
C ASN A 191 -18.03 -17.02 15.67
N VAL A 192 -17.34 -15.88 15.81
CA VAL A 192 -15.93 -15.89 16.23
C VAL A 192 -15.77 -16.39 17.66
N ARG A 193 -14.83 -17.31 17.84
CA ARG A 193 -14.39 -17.81 19.14
C ARG A 193 -13.01 -17.26 19.44
N VAL A 194 -12.89 -16.49 20.51
CA VAL A 194 -11.61 -16.01 21.04
C VAL A 194 -11.32 -16.72 22.37
N PRO A 195 -10.34 -17.63 22.43
CA PRO A 195 -9.97 -18.28 23.68
C PRO A 195 -9.19 -17.32 24.59
N GLY A 196 -9.13 -17.64 25.89
CA GLY A 196 -8.37 -16.87 26.87
C GLY A 196 -9.20 -15.78 27.58
N THR A 197 -8.52 -14.86 28.22
CA THR A 197 -9.13 -13.74 28.97
C THR A 197 -8.60 -12.40 28.46
N ALA A 198 -9.22 -11.30 28.87
CA ALA A 198 -8.75 -9.94 28.55
C ALA A 198 -7.52 -9.53 29.39
N ASP A 199 -7.42 -10.02 30.63
CA ASP A 199 -6.38 -9.58 31.60
C ASP A 199 -5.03 -10.30 31.43
N SER A 200 -4.80 -10.93 30.28
CA SER A 200 -3.57 -11.65 29.97
C SER A 200 -3.15 -11.42 28.52
N MET A 201 -1.90 -11.71 28.20
CA MET A 201 -1.42 -11.62 26.82
C MET A 201 -2.21 -12.60 25.93
N ASN A 202 -3.07 -12.04 25.07
CA ASN A 202 -3.98 -12.81 24.24
C ASN A 202 -3.84 -12.43 22.75
N PRO A 203 -2.95 -13.12 22.01
CA PRO A 203 -2.74 -12.86 20.59
C PRO A 203 -3.98 -13.09 19.72
N GLU A 204 -4.89 -13.99 20.13
CA GLU A 204 -6.12 -14.24 19.39
C GLU A 204 -7.13 -13.09 19.56
N LEU A 205 -7.17 -12.43 20.73
CA LEU A 205 -7.97 -11.22 20.93
C LEU A 205 -7.43 -10.04 20.08
N GLU A 206 -6.12 -9.81 20.09
CA GLU A 206 -5.46 -8.81 19.23
C GLU A 206 -5.80 -9.04 17.75
N LYS A 207 -5.71 -10.30 17.32
CA LYS A 207 -6.03 -10.70 15.95
C LYS A 207 -7.51 -10.55 15.63
N ALA A 208 -8.41 -10.84 16.56
CA ALA A 208 -9.85 -10.64 16.38
C ALA A 208 -10.17 -9.17 16.12
N GLY A 209 -9.59 -8.26 16.91
CA GLY A 209 -9.70 -6.81 16.67
C GLY A 209 -9.27 -6.42 15.26
N ARG A 210 -8.05 -6.82 14.84
CA ARG A 210 -7.56 -6.54 13.48
C ARG A 210 -8.44 -7.11 12.39
N VAL A 211 -8.96 -8.32 12.56
CA VAL A 211 -9.83 -8.95 11.55
C VAL A 211 -11.18 -8.23 11.48
N ALA A 212 -11.70 -7.73 12.59
CA ALA A 212 -12.89 -6.87 12.60
C ALA A 212 -12.66 -5.63 11.72
N ASP A 213 -11.54 -4.92 11.93
CA ASP A 213 -11.17 -3.74 11.13
C ASP A 213 -10.98 -4.10 9.65
N PHE A 214 -10.32 -5.22 9.36
CA PHE A 214 -10.10 -5.66 7.98
C PHE A 214 -11.39 -6.00 7.24
N LEU A 215 -12.40 -6.51 7.94
CA LEU A 215 -13.70 -6.81 7.34
C LEU A 215 -14.42 -5.52 6.93
N GLU A 216 -14.36 -4.47 7.74
CA GLU A 216 -14.92 -3.17 7.41
C GLU A 216 -14.15 -2.48 6.27
N LEU A 217 -12.83 -2.45 6.38
CA LEU A 217 -11.96 -1.88 5.35
C LEU A 217 -12.06 -2.64 4.02
N GLY A 218 -12.20 -3.97 4.06
CA GLY A 218 -12.36 -4.79 2.86
C GLY A 218 -13.65 -4.48 2.10
N GLU A 219 -14.77 -4.30 2.81
CA GLU A 219 -16.05 -3.91 2.19
C GLU A 219 -15.94 -2.51 1.58
N LEU A 220 -15.36 -1.55 2.32
CA LEU A 220 -15.14 -0.19 1.84
C LEU A 220 -14.21 -0.14 0.62
N PHE A 221 -13.14 -0.93 0.62
CA PHE A 221 -12.19 -1.01 -0.49
C PHE A 221 -12.86 -1.54 -1.76
N ALA A 222 -13.68 -2.59 -1.65
CA ALA A 222 -14.43 -3.11 -2.78
C ALA A 222 -15.46 -2.10 -3.31
N ARG A 223 -16.09 -1.33 -2.40
CA ARG A 223 -17.02 -0.24 -2.75
C ARG A 223 -16.32 0.91 -3.47
N ASP A 224 -15.17 1.38 -2.98
CA ASP A 224 -14.39 2.43 -3.64
C ASP A 224 -13.93 1.99 -5.04
N ALA A 225 -13.43 0.76 -5.16
CA ALA A 225 -13.04 0.19 -6.44
C ALA A 225 -14.22 0.07 -7.42
N LEU A 226 -15.44 -0.18 -6.92
CA LEU A 226 -16.64 -0.22 -7.75
C LEU A 226 -17.06 1.17 -8.21
N ALA A 227 -17.03 2.16 -7.32
CA ALA A 227 -17.39 3.55 -7.60
C ALA A 227 -16.41 4.24 -8.58
N ARG A 228 -15.15 3.79 -8.61
CA ARG A 228 -14.12 4.30 -9.51
C ARG A 228 -14.12 3.56 -10.85
N GLU A 229 -14.93 4.06 -11.77
CA GLU A 229 -15.11 3.52 -13.13
C GLU A 229 -14.02 4.01 -14.09
N GLU A 230 -12.75 3.73 -13.76
CA GLU A 230 -11.59 3.96 -14.64
C GLU A 230 -10.50 2.91 -14.34
N SER A 231 -9.42 2.92 -15.13
CA SER A 231 -8.16 2.28 -14.74
C SER A 231 -7.05 3.32 -14.57
N CYS A 232 -6.50 3.41 -13.36
CA CYS A 232 -5.43 4.34 -13.03
C CYS A 232 -4.43 3.72 -12.04
N GLY A 233 -3.17 3.57 -12.49
CA GLY A 233 -2.10 3.03 -11.65
C GLY A 233 -2.37 1.59 -11.19
N GLY A 234 -2.42 1.37 -9.88
CA GLY A 234 -2.69 0.05 -9.27
C GLY A 234 -4.19 -0.30 -9.19
N HIS A 235 -5.08 0.61 -9.60
CA HIS A 235 -6.50 0.32 -9.81
C HIS A 235 -6.70 -0.01 -11.29
N PHE A 236 -6.82 -1.29 -11.60
CA PHE A 236 -7.04 -1.76 -12.97
C PHE A 236 -8.40 -2.43 -13.09
N ARG A 237 -9.27 -1.83 -13.88
CA ARG A 237 -10.58 -2.33 -14.26
C ARG A 237 -10.55 -2.89 -15.67
N GLU A 238 -10.90 -4.15 -15.80
CA GLU A 238 -10.87 -4.90 -17.07
C GLU A 238 -11.82 -4.29 -18.11
N ASP A 239 -12.93 -3.69 -17.65
CA ASP A 239 -13.90 -2.99 -18.48
C ASP A 239 -13.51 -1.53 -18.77
N HIS A 240 -12.38 -1.06 -18.23
CA HIS A 240 -11.77 0.25 -18.49
C HIS A 240 -10.29 0.06 -18.87
N ALA A 241 -10.06 -0.80 -19.86
CA ALA A 241 -8.77 -1.02 -20.48
C ALA A 241 -8.79 -0.57 -21.94
N THR A 242 -7.64 -0.13 -22.44
CA THR A 242 -7.44 0.12 -23.88
C THR A 242 -7.49 -1.19 -24.66
N GLU A 243 -7.67 -1.12 -25.98
CA GLU A 243 -7.64 -2.32 -26.87
C GLU A 243 -6.33 -3.13 -26.73
N ASP A 244 -5.25 -2.44 -26.35
CA ASP A 244 -3.92 -3.01 -26.15
C ASP A 244 -3.70 -3.59 -24.73
N GLY A 245 -4.72 -3.56 -23.85
CA GLY A 245 -4.64 -4.09 -22.49
C GLY A 245 -3.94 -3.17 -21.48
N GLU A 246 -3.66 -1.91 -21.82
CA GLU A 246 -3.19 -0.91 -20.86
C GLU A 246 -4.35 -0.23 -20.13
N ALA A 247 -4.05 0.35 -18.96
CA ALA A 247 -5.01 1.11 -18.16
C ALA A 247 -5.58 2.30 -18.95
N ALA A 248 -6.90 2.35 -19.15
CA ALA A 248 -7.58 3.52 -19.71
C ALA A 248 -7.97 4.48 -18.56
N ARG A 249 -7.14 5.51 -18.36
CA ARG A 249 -7.38 6.56 -17.37
C ARG A 249 -8.40 7.56 -17.86
N ASP A 250 -9.30 8.02 -17.00
CA ASP A 250 -10.31 9.03 -17.31
C ASP A 250 -10.13 10.28 -16.43
N ASP A 251 -9.29 11.20 -16.91
CA ASP A 251 -8.99 12.45 -16.24
C ASP A 251 -10.19 13.42 -16.15
N ALA A 252 -11.20 13.27 -17.01
CA ALA A 252 -12.34 14.18 -17.03
C ALA A 252 -13.26 13.94 -15.83
N ASN A 253 -13.44 12.68 -15.45
CA ASN A 253 -14.33 12.29 -14.36
C ASN A 253 -13.59 11.89 -13.08
N PHE A 254 -12.35 11.38 -13.18
CA PHE A 254 -11.65 10.75 -12.06
C PHE A 254 -10.35 11.45 -11.62
N ALA A 255 -10.12 12.69 -12.07
CA ALA A 255 -9.08 13.56 -11.50
C ALA A 255 -9.45 14.10 -10.11
N HIS A 256 -9.65 13.21 -9.14
CA HIS A 256 -10.01 13.53 -7.77
C HIS A 256 -9.51 12.47 -6.78
N VAL A 257 -9.46 12.83 -5.50
CA VAL A 257 -9.29 11.90 -4.38
C VAL A 257 -10.66 11.51 -3.85
N SER A 258 -10.86 10.21 -3.60
CA SER A 258 -12.02 9.71 -2.84
C SER A 258 -11.67 9.64 -1.36
N ALA A 259 -12.45 10.33 -0.53
CA ALA A 259 -12.39 10.22 0.92
C ALA A 259 -13.74 9.68 1.42
N TRP A 260 -13.72 8.56 2.14
CA TRP A 260 -14.95 7.93 2.63
C TRP A 260 -15.14 8.23 4.12
N GLU A 261 -16.22 8.92 4.47
CA GLU A 261 -16.61 9.17 5.85
C GLU A 261 -17.37 7.97 6.41
N TYR A 262 -16.90 7.44 7.53
CA TYR A 262 -17.56 6.33 8.22
C TYR A 262 -18.78 6.81 9.01
N LYS A 263 -19.92 6.14 8.82
CA LYS A 263 -21.19 6.41 9.52
C LYS A 263 -21.65 5.25 10.41
N GLY A 264 -20.72 4.39 10.83
CA GLY A 264 -20.99 3.22 11.67
C GLY A 264 -21.21 1.91 10.90
N ASP A 265 -21.32 1.96 9.57
CA ASP A 265 -21.28 0.78 8.71
C ASP A 265 -20.65 1.13 7.35
N PRO A 266 -19.81 0.25 6.75
CA PRO A 266 -19.21 0.49 5.44
C PRO A 266 -20.23 0.72 4.31
N SER A 267 -21.44 0.15 4.42
CA SER A 267 -22.52 0.35 3.45
C SER A 267 -23.15 1.75 3.52
N GLU A 268 -23.04 2.42 4.67
CA GLU A 268 -23.55 3.78 4.90
C GLU A 268 -22.47 4.86 4.73
N ALA A 269 -21.24 4.46 4.40
CA ALA A 269 -20.14 5.40 4.20
C ALA A 269 -20.49 6.45 3.13
N VAL A 270 -20.11 7.70 3.39
CA VAL A 270 -20.38 8.83 2.49
C VAL A 270 -19.11 9.17 1.72
N LEU A 271 -19.21 9.21 0.39
CA LEU A 271 -18.09 9.61 -0.47
C LEU A 271 -17.99 11.14 -0.50
N HIS A 272 -16.84 11.64 -0.07
CA HIS A 272 -16.38 13.00 -0.28
C HIS A 272 -15.36 13.01 -1.41
N ILE A 273 -15.54 13.95 -2.35
CA ILE A 273 -14.68 14.09 -3.53
C ILE A 273 -13.86 15.36 -3.38
N GLU A 274 -12.54 15.21 -3.42
CA GLU A 274 -11.61 16.33 -3.46
C GLU A 274 -10.97 16.43 -4.86
N PRO A 275 -11.30 17.47 -5.66
CA PRO A 275 -10.80 17.59 -7.02
C PRO A 275 -9.29 17.87 -7.02
N LEU A 276 -8.57 17.20 -7.92
CA LEU A 276 -7.14 17.44 -8.14
C LEU A 276 -6.95 18.47 -9.25
N VAL A 277 -6.57 19.70 -8.88
CA VAL A 277 -6.33 20.80 -9.82
C VAL A 277 -4.83 20.89 -10.13
N TYR A 278 -4.49 20.77 -11.41
CA TYR A 278 -3.11 20.89 -11.89
C TYR A 278 -2.95 22.19 -12.69
N GLU A 279 -2.26 23.17 -12.11
CA GLU A 279 -2.10 24.50 -12.73
C GLU A 279 -0.87 24.57 -13.64
N ASN A 280 0.20 23.87 -13.26
CA ASN A 280 1.52 24.05 -13.87
C ASN A 280 1.89 22.94 -14.86
N ILE A 281 1.11 21.86 -14.92
CA ILE A 281 1.40 20.67 -15.72
C ILE A 281 0.12 20.14 -16.34
N GLU A 282 0.15 19.96 -17.66
CA GLU A 282 -0.91 19.27 -18.38
C GLU A 282 -0.87 17.77 -18.08
N LEU A 283 -2.01 17.20 -17.69
CA LEU A 283 -2.15 15.77 -17.47
C LEU A 283 -2.01 15.00 -18.79
N LYS A 284 -1.17 13.96 -18.79
CA LYS A 284 -0.99 13.05 -19.92
C LYS A 284 -1.09 11.61 -19.46
N ALA A 285 -1.80 10.79 -20.24
CA ALA A 285 -1.85 9.36 -20.05
C ALA A 285 -0.44 8.75 -20.20
N ARG A 286 -0.12 7.79 -19.33
CA ARG A 286 1.17 7.11 -19.32
C ARG A 286 1.07 5.80 -20.11
N SER A 287 1.67 5.77 -21.30
CA SER A 287 1.94 4.55 -22.09
C SER A 287 3.29 3.95 -21.70
N TYR A 288 3.37 2.62 -21.62
CA TYR A 288 4.65 1.90 -21.47
C TYR A 288 5.20 1.36 -22.79
N LYS A 289 4.47 1.57 -23.89
CA LYS A 289 4.98 1.43 -25.25
C LYS A 289 5.82 2.65 -25.66
#